data_AF-A0A068NSI8-F1
#
_entry.id   AF-A0A068NSI8-F1
#
_cell.length_a   1.000
_cell.length_b   1.000
_cell.length_c   1.000
_cell.angle_alpha   90.00
_cell.angle_beta   90.00
_cell.angle_gamma   90.00
#
_symmetry.space_group_name_H-M   'P 1'
#
loop_
_entity.id
_entity.type
_entity.pdbx_description
1 polymer ?
#
loop_
_entity_poly.entity_id
_entity_poly.type
_entity_poly.pdbx_seq_one_letter_code
_entity_poly.pdbx_strand_id
1 'polypeptide(L)'
;MGWTAISRPPYFTALALWFTGGAWNGGGIWLGNREVGVNDFRHCWHEAVKPAKELKVRQLDLPPSEDEPIFTLRLERHGWQTMRKEVTVETNPDWRKKAQMLWSAVKRPSTFDEIESWLRNIEEAMPKPKTNVTGILEKRVPSGLLRREHSYNSEQWSLIDDSGVERRSWKPRGGHPHWIDVDRRGRIVFGEMGCLWAWSDFPDGEPTLIADLNANTFESVPPPDWATRW
;
A
#
# COMPACT_ATOMS: atom_id res chain seq x y z
N MET A 1 -13.24 8.85 -1.84
CA MET A 1 -12.17 9.69 -2.42
C MET A 1 -10.81 9.24 -1.88
N GLY A 2 -9.74 9.28 -2.68
CA GLY A 2 -8.39 8.83 -2.31
C GLY A 2 -7.36 9.95 -2.28
N TRP A 3 -6.38 9.84 -1.38
CA TRP A 3 -5.28 10.78 -1.19
C TRP A 3 -3.96 10.03 -0.94
N THR A 4 -2.85 10.58 -1.43
CA THR A 4 -1.50 10.16 -1.04
C THR A 4 -0.88 11.25 -0.18
N ALA A 5 -0.37 10.89 0.99
CA ALA A 5 0.29 11.81 1.90
C ALA A 5 1.70 11.32 2.25
N ILE A 6 2.59 12.28 2.52
CA ILE A 6 3.85 12.02 3.23
C ILE A 6 3.73 12.68 4.59
N SER A 7 4.01 11.93 5.65
CA SER A 7 4.02 12.42 7.04
C SER A 7 5.21 11.87 7.80
N ARG A 8 5.45 12.39 9.01
CA ARG A 8 6.51 11.89 9.91
C ARG A 8 5.87 11.20 11.10
N PRO A 9 6.02 9.87 11.24
CA PRO A 9 5.56 9.16 12.42
C PRO A 9 6.12 9.78 13.72
N PRO A 10 5.35 9.80 14.81
CA PRO A 10 3.99 9.25 14.94
C PRO A 10 2.88 10.22 14.51
N TYR A 11 3.19 11.37 13.90
CA TYR A 11 2.21 12.39 13.55
C TYR A 11 1.69 12.22 12.11
N PHE A 12 0.38 12.32 11.93
CA PHE A 12 -0.27 12.23 10.61
C PHE A 12 -0.42 13.59 9.92
N THR A 13 0.41 14.57 10.28
CA THR A 13 0.45 15.85 9.58
C THR A 13 1.11 15.68 8.23
N ALA A 14 0.41 16.09 7.17
CA ALA A 14 0.91 15.98 5.81
C ALA A 14 1.99 17.03 5.54
N LEU A 15 3.21 16.57 5.24
CA LEU A 15 4.32 17.36 4.69
C LEU A 15 4.20 17.56 3.18
N ALA A 16 3.51 16.63 2.52
CA ALA A 16 2.99 16.75 1.17
C ALA A 16 1.68 15.95 1.07
N LEU A 17 0.77 16.43 0.23
CA LEU A 17 -0.56 15.85 0.06
C LEU A 17 -1.02 16.00 -1.38
N TRP A 18 -1.34 14.87 -2.00
CA TRP A 18 -1.85 14.78 -3.36
C TRP A 18 -3.23 14.16 -3.39
N PHE A 19 -4.16 14.80 -4.09
CA PHE A 19 -5.43 14.18 -4.44
C PHE A 19 -5.22 13.15 -5.57
N THR A 20 -5.67 11.91 -5.37
CA THR A 20 -5.50 10.80 -6.33
C THR A 20 -6.85 10.27 -6.86
N GLY A 21 -7.95 10.87 -6.43
CA GLY A 21 -9.30 10.62 -6.94
C GLY A 21 -10.12 9.61 -6.14
N GLY A 22 -9.64 8.38 -5.94
CA GLY A 22 -10.44 7.30 -5.36
C GLY A 22 -9.62 6.13 -4.82
N ALA A 23 -10.30 5.11 -4.25
CA ALA A 23 -9.68 3.98 -3.54
C ALA A 23 -8.93 2.96 -4.44
N TRP A 24 -8.96 3.14 -5.76
CA TRP A 24 -8.34 2.23 -6.75
C TRP A 24 -7.15 2.86 -7.47
N ASN A 25 -6.54 3.90 -6.88
CA ASN A 25 -5.40 4.64 -7.41
C ASN A 25 -4.76 5.46 -6.28
N GLY A 26 -3.49 5.79 -6.41
CA GLY A 26 -2.72 6.46 -5.37
C GLY A 26 -1.70 5.55 -4.70
N GLY A 27 -1.28 5.95 -3.51
CA GLY A 27 -0.08 5.44 -2.88
C GLY A 27 1.19 6.05 -3.46
N GLY A 28 2.33 5.62 -2.93
CA GLY A 28 3.63 6.07 -3.37
C GLY A 28 4.74 5.22 -2.78
N ILE A 29 5.93 5.34 -3.39
CA ILE A 29 7.13 4.65 -2.97
C ILE A 29 8.31 5.60 -3.05
N TRP A 30 9.16 5.57 -2.04
CA TRP A 30 10.44 6.27 -2.08
C TRP A 30 11.37 5.60 -3.09
N LEU A 31 11.77 6.34 -4.13
CA LEU A 31 12.74 5.93 -5.13
C LEU A 31 14.18 6.21 -4.67
N GLY A 32 14.33 7.13 -3.71
CA GLY A 32 15.59 7.44 -3.05
C GLY A 32 15.35 8.30 -1.81
N ASN A 33 16.41 8.84 -1.21
CA ASN A 33 16.33 9.65 0.01
C ASN A 33 15.58 10.99 -0.19
N ARG A 34 15.54 11.50 -1.42
CA ARG A 34 14.87 12.77 -1.78
C ARG A 34 14.05 12.65 -3.06
N GLU A 35 13.64 11.44 -3.41
CA GLU A 35 12.83 11.19 -4.58
C GLU A 35 11.69 10.23 -4.23
N VAL A 36 10.45 10.67 -4.46
CA VAL A 36 9.26 9.88 -4.25
C VAL A 36 8.53 9.69 -5.57
N GLY A 37 8.16 8.44 -5.83
CA GLY A 37 7.20 8.10 -6.86
C GLY A 37 5.80 8.12 -6.27
N VAL A 38 4.91 8.96 -6.79
CA VAL A 38 3.49 8.97 -6.40
C VAL A 38 2.70 8.41 -7.57
N ASN A 39 1.80 7.48 -7.27
CA ASN A 39 0.98 6.90 -8.31
C ASN A 39 -0.23 7.79 -8.59
N ASP A 40 -0.40 8.18 -9.84
CA ASP A 40 -1.63 8.79 -10.32
C ASP A 40 -1.87 8.46 -11.78
N PHE A 41 -2.56 7.35 -12.04
CA PHE A 41 -2.93 6.96 -13.40
C PHE A 41 -3.96 7.89 -14.07
N ARG A 42 -4.70 8.66 -13.28
CA ARG A 42 -5.86 9.43 -13.77
C ARG A 42 -5.47 10.82 -14.25
N HIS A 43 -4.22 11.23 -14.02
CA HIS A 43 -3.75 12.60 -14.18
C HIS A 43 -4.67 13.63 -13.50
N CYS A 44 -5.31 13.23 -12.38
CA CYS A 44 -6.11 14.12 -11.54
C CYS A 44 -5.29 14.70 -10.38
N TRP A 45 -3.97 14.58 -10.49
CA TRP A 45 -2.95 15.15 -9.63
C TRP A 45 -3.27 16.58 -9.22
N HIS A 46 -3.50 16.76 -7.93
CA HIS A 46 -3.61 18.07 -7.33
C HIS A 46 -2.84 18.13 -6.01
N GLU A 47 -1.90 19.05 -5.92
CA GLU A 47 -1.08 19.30 -4.73
C GLU A 47 -1.86 20.15 -3.74
N ALA A 48 -2.54 19.51 -2.79
CA ALA A 48 -3.20 20.21 -1.69
C ALA A 48 -2.18 20.74 -0.66
N VAL A 49 -1.10 20.00 -0.44
CA VAL A 49 0.08 20.46 0.30
C VAL A 49 1.31 20.24 -0.57
N LYS A 50 2.00 21.32 -0.91
CA LYS A 50 3.17 21.27 -1.77
C LYS A 50 4.33 20.56 -1.06
N PRO A 51 5.05 19.65 -1.74
CA PRO A 51 6.26 19.07 -1.20
C PRO A 51 7.35 20.13 -1.01
N ALA A 52 8.35 19.81 -0.17
CA ALA A 52 9.57 20.62 -0.10
C ALA A 52 10.22 20.76 -1.48
N LYS A 53 10.84 21.92 -1.74
CA LYS A 53 11.48 22.22 -3.03
C LYS A 53 12.55 21.21 -3.41
N GLU A 54 13.22 20.65 -2.42
CA GLU A 54 14.31 19.71 -2.59
C GLU A 54 13.84 18.25 -2.71
N LEU A 55 12.53 18.00 -2.58
CA LEU A 55 11.94 16.69 -2.84
C LEU A 55 11.63 16.58 -4.33
N LYS A 56 12.27 15.63 -4.99
CA LYS A 56 11.90 15.24 -6.36
C LYS A 56 10.64 14.38 -6.29
N VAL A 57 9.65 14.75 -7.08
CA VAL A 57 8.40 13.99 -7.18
C VAL A 57 8.24 13.50 -8.60
N ARG A 58 8.07 12.18 -8.73
CA ARG A 58 7.86 11.50 -10.02
C ARG A 58 6.48 10.88 -10.04
N GLN A 59 5.73 11.14 -11.10
CA GLN A 59 4.49 10.43 -11.37
C GLN A 59 4.81 9.04 -11.92
N LEU A 60 4.21 7.99 -11.36
CA LEU A 60 4.49 6.60 -11.72
C LEU A 60 3.56 6.01 -12.80
N ASP A 61 2.39 6.60 -13.02
CA ASP A 61 1.37 6.18 -14.00
C ASP A 61 1.10 4.65 -14.02
N LEU A 62 1.06 4.03 -12.83
CA LEU A 62 0.89 2.59 -12.70
C LEU A 62 -0.59 2.20 -12.82
N PRO A 63 -0.91 0.98 -13.28
CA PRO A 63 -2.29 0.53 -13.39
C PRO A 63 -3.07 0.72 -12.08
N PRO A 64 -4.36 1.11 -12.15
CA PRO A 64 -5.19 1.27 -10.96
C PRO A 64 -5.45 -0.10 -10.31
N SER A 65 -5.33 -0.13 -8.99
CA SER A 65 -5.67 -1.24 -8.10
C SER A 65 -5.72 -0.69 -6.66
N GLU A 66 -6.11 -1.53 -5.69
CA GLU A 66 -6.20 -1.17 -4.28
C GLU A 66 -4.80 -1.02 -3.66
N ASP A 67 -4.05 -2.12 -3.59
CA ASP A 67 -2.68 -2.13 -3.02
C ASP A 67 -1.58 -2.23 -4.09
N GLU A 68 -1.87 -2.97 -5.16
CA GLU A 68 -0.92 -3.21 -6.24
C GLU A 68 -0.88 -2.03 -7.22
N PRO A 69 0.20 -1.86 -8.01
CA PRO A 69 1.49 -2.52 -7.90
C PRO A 69 2.44 -1.87 -6.89
N ILE A 70 2.00 -0.85 -6.14
CA ILE A 70 2.87 -0.13 -5.18
C ILE A 70 3.35 -1.07 -4.07
N PHE A 71 2.50 -1.96 -3.57
CA PHE A 71 2.90 -2.92 -2.54
C PHE A 71 3.96 -3.91 -3.05
N THR A 72 3.79 -4.50 -4.23
CA THR A 72 4.83 -5.31 -4.89
C THR A 72 6.15 -4.56 -5.04
N LEU A 73 6.13 -3.33 -5.57
CA LEU A 73 7.34 -2.52 -5.72
C LEU A 73 8.04 -2.26 -4.37
N ARG A 74 7.27 -2.08 -3.30
CA ARG A 74 7.79 -1.91 -1.95
C ARG A 74 8.46 -3.20 -1.47
N LEU A 75 7.84 -4.35 -1.66
CA LEU A 75 8.44 -5.65 -1.31
C LEU A 75 9.74 -5.90 -2.09
N GLU A 76 9.73 -5.69 -3.42
CA GLU A 76 10.92 -5.86 -4.27
C GLU A 76 12.09 -4.99 -3.81
N ARG A 77 11.81 -3.72 -3.46
CA ARG A 77 12.81 -2.82 -2.89
C ARG A 77 13.42 -3.34 -1.57
N HIS A 78 12.66 -4.13 -0.81
CA HIS A 78 13.10 -4.74 0.43
C HIS A 78 13.66 -6.17 0.23
N GLY A 79 14.07 -6.52 -1.00
CA GLY A 79 14.77 -7.76 -1.29
C GLY A 79 13.86 -8.98 -1.48
N TRP A 80 12.55 -8.76 -1.63
CA TRP A 80 11.66 -9.80 -2.15
C TRP A 80 11.87 -9.97 -3.65
N GLN A 81 11.67 -11.18 -4.14
CA GLN A 81 11.82 -11.54 -5.54
C GLN A 81 10.49 -12.02 -6.09
N THR A 82 10.06 -11.42 -7.20
CA THR A 82 8.85 -11.86 -7.92
C THR A 82 9.17 -13.14 -8.69
N MET A 83 8.59 -14.26 -8.26
CA MET A 83 8.77 -15.58 -8.85
C MET A 83 7.79 -15.85 -9.99
N ARG A 84 6.56 -15.34 -9.84
CA ARG A 84 5.51 -15.40 -10.86
C ARG A 84 4.71 -14.11 -10.79
N LYS A 85 4.35 -13.57 -11.94
CA LYS A 85 3.45 -12.43 -12.06
C LYS A 85 2.57 -12.61 -13.27
N GLU A 86 1.27 -12.65 -13.03
CA GLU A 86 0.25 -12.68 -14.05
C GLU A 86 -0.63 -11.45 -13.88
N VAL A 87 -0.79 -10.71 -14.98
CA VAL A 87 -1.60 -9.51 -14.99
C VAL A 87 -2.73 -9.77 -15.95
N THR A 88 -3.94 -9.93 -15.43
CA THR A 88 -5.16 -9.91 -16.25
C THR A 88 -5.76 -8.54 -16.15
N VAL A 89 -5.90 -7.85 -17.28
CA VAL A 89 -6.53 -6.53 -17.34
C VAL A 89 -7.94 -6.70 -17.92
N GLU A 90 -8.96 -6.62 -17.07
CA GLU A 90 -10.33 -6.40 -17.57
C GLU A 90 -10.53 -4.90 -17.82
N THR A 91 -10.21 -4.39 -19.01
CA THR A 91 -10.51 -3.00 -19.34
C THR A 91 -11.98 -2.82 -19.66
N ASN A 92 -12.65 -1.88 -18.99
CA ASN A 92 -13.83 -1.25 -19.56
C ASN A 92 -13.37 -0.31 -20.70
N PRO A 93 -13.75 -0.52 -21.97
CA PRO A 93 -13.21 0.23 -23.11
C PRO A 93 -13.47 1.75 -23.04
N ASP A 94 -14.50 2.20 -22.33
CA ASP A 94 -14.91 3.62 -22.25
C ASP A 94 -14.27 4.41 -21.09
N TRP A 95 -13.33 3.78 -20.39
CA TRP A 95 -12.78 4.26 -19.12
C TRP A 95 -12.19 5.69 -19.20
N ARG A 96 -11.43 5.98 -20.27
CA ARG A 96 -10.78 7.29 -20.48
C ARG A 96 -11.78 8.41 -20.74
N LYS A 97 -12.85 8.10 -21.48
CA LYS A 97 -13.92 9.06 -21.81
C LYS A 97 -14.69 9.48 -20.56
N LYS A 98 -15.00 8.51 -19.69
CA LYS A 98 -15.69 8.78 -18.41
C LYS A 98 -14.81 9.59 -17.43
N ALA A 99 -13.50 9.30 -17.38
CA ALA A 99 -12.55 10.08 -16.57
C ALA A 99 -12.42 11.54 -17.03
N GLN A 100 -12.42 11.81 -18.34
CA GLN A 100 -12.41 13.18 -18.88
C GLN A 100 -13.72 13.95 -18.59
N MET A 101 -14.87 13.29 -18.68
CA MET A 101 -16.17 13.88 -18.32
C MET A 101 -16.25 14.21 -16.83
N LEU A 102 -15.65 13.39 -15.98
CA LEU A 102 -15.52 13.65 -14.55
C LEU A 102 -14.70 14.92 -14.27
N TRP A 103 -13.56 15.08 -14.94
CA TRP A 103 -12.68 16.23 -14.75
C TRP A 103 -13.33 17.56 -15.11
N SER A 104 -14.13 17.59 -16.18
CA SER A 104 -14.86 18.80 -16.58
C SER A 104 -15.96 19.17 -15.58
N ALA A 105 -16.49 18.21 -14.83
CA ALA A 105 -17.49 18.43 -13.77
C ALA A 105 -16.86 18.93 -12.46
N VAL A 106 -15.72 18.39 -12.03
CA VAL A 106 -15.00 18.82 -10.80
C VAL A 106 -14.57 20.29 -10.86
N LYS A 107 -14.37 20.84 -12.06
CA LYS A 107 -14.06 22.26 -12.28
C LYS A 107 -15.26 23.20 -12.12
N ARG A 108 -16.47 22.69 -11.90
CA ARG A 108 -17.68 23.49 -11.67
C ARG A 108 -18.02 23.46 -10.18
N PRO A 109 -18.00 24.61 -9.47
CA PRO A 109 -18.32 24.63 -8.06
C PRO A 109 -19.84 24.70 -7.88
N SER A 110 -20.42 23.63 -7.36
CA SER A 110 -21.65 23.70 -6.56
C SER A 110 -21.58 22.64 -5.45
N THR A 111 -22.38 22.86 -4.42
CA THR A 111 -22.17 22.43 -3.02
C THR A 111 -21.81 20.95 -2.81
N PHE A 112 -21.13 20.67 -1.70
CA PHE A 112 -20.60 19.35 -1.31
C PHE A 112 -21.62 18.19 -1.40
N ASP A 113 -22.91 18.47 -1.21
CA ASP A 113 -23.99 17.47 -1.32
C ASP A 113 -24.28 17.01 -2.76
N GLU A 114 -24.11 17.90 -3.76
CA GLU A 114 -24.22 17.52 -5.17
C GLU A 114 -23.01 16.68 -5.58
N ILE A 115 -21.84 16.99 -5.02
CA ILE A 115 -20.60 16.24 -5.21
C ILE A 115 -20.73 14.82 -4.65
N GLU A 116 -21.37 14.59 -3.49
CA GLU A 116 -21.48 13.25 -2.89
C GLU A 116 -22.40 12.30 -3.68
N SER A 117 -23.57 12.78 -4.10
CA SER A 117 -24.48 12.03 -5.00
C SER A 117 -23.81 11.72 -6.34
N TRP A 118 -23.04 12.68 -6.87
CA TRP A 118 -22.22 12.47 -8.07
C TRP A 118 -21.10 11.46 -7.85
N LEU A 119 -20.37 11.51 -6.74
CA LEU A 119 -19.25 10.59 -6.46
C LEU A 119 -19.69 9.13 -6.38
N ARG A 120 -20.90 8.89 -5.86
CA ARG A 120 -21.51 7.55 -5.83
C ARG A 120 -21.75 7.03 -7.25
N ASN A 121 -22.27 7.89 -8.15
CA ASN A 121 -22.40 7.59 -9.58
C ASN A 121 -21.03 7.47 -10.28
N ILE A 122 -19.99 8.13 -9.76
CA ILE A 122 -18.63 8.07 -10.29
C ILE A 122 -17.92 6.77 -9.90
N GLU A 123 -18.15 6.18 -8.72
CA GLU A 123 -17.62 4.84 -8.41
C GLU A 123 -18.24 3.76 -9.30
N GLU A 124 -19.52 3.91 -9.67
CA GLU A 124 -20.21 3.03 -10.62
C GLU A 124 -19.84 3.29 -12.09
N ALA A 125 -19.68 4.56 -12.47
CA ALA A 125 -19.21 4.97 -13.78
C ALA A 125 -17.70 4.76 -13.92
N MET A 126 -16.99 4.63 -12.79
CA MET A 126 -15.57 4.39 -12.81
C MET A 126 -15.38 3.02 -13.43
N PRO A 127 -14.68 2.96 -14.56
CA PRO A 127 -14.16 1.72 -15.05
C PRO A 127 -13.47 1.06 -13.86
N LYS A 128 -13.84 -0.17 -13.55
CA LYS A 128 -13.05 -1.03 -12.68
C LYS A 128 -12.12 -1.75 -13.65
N PRO A 129 -10.93 -1.22 -14.06
CA PRO A 129 -9.90 -2.12 -14.47
C PRO A 129 -9.70 -3.06 -13.30
N LYS A 130 -10.29 -4.25 -13.38
CA LYS A 130 -9.87 -5.34 -12.52
C LYS A 130 -8.56 -5.77 -13.14
N THR A 131 -7.51 -5.05 -12.77
CA THR A 131 -6.15 -5.53 -12.96
C THR A 131 -5.95 -6.56 -11.88
N ASN A 132 -6.34 -7.80 -12.17
CA ASN A 132 -6.04 -8.90 -11.27
C ASN A 132 -4.56 -9.20 -11.45
N VAL A 133 -3.75 -8.71 -10.50
CA VAL A 133 -2.37 -9.12 -10.38
C VAL A 133 -2.36 -10.34 -9.49
N THR A 134 -2.08 -11.50 -10.09
CA THR A 134 -1.73 -12.69 -9.34
C THR A 134 -0.21 -12.78 -9.29
N GLY A 135 0.35 -12.91 -8.09
CA GLY A 135 1.80 -12.95 -7.94
C GLY A 135 2.25 -13.88 -6.84
N ILE A 136 3.43 -14.45 -7.05
CA ILE A 136 4.18 -15.17 -6.03
C ILE A 136 5.46 -14.38 -5.82
N LEU A 137 5.66 -13.89 -4.60
CA LEU A 137 6.90 -13.27 -4.17
C LEU A 137 7.56 -14.11 -3.09
N GLU A 138 8.89 -14.18 -3.13
CA GLU A 138 9.68 -14.88 -2.14
C GLU A 138 10.80 -14.01 -1.59
N LYS A 139 11.12 -14.20 -0.31
CA LYS A 139 12.29 -13.61 0.31
C LYS A 139 13.02 -14.64 1.15
N ARG A 140 14.31 -14.80 0.92
CA ARG A 140 15.17 -15.65 1.75
C ARG A 140 15.28 -15.08 3.15
N VAL A 141 15.17 -15.95 4.14
CA VAL A 141 15.36 -15.65 5.56
C VAL A 141 16.36 -16.66 6.14
N PRO A 142 16.90 -16.43 7.35
CA PRO A 142 17.68 -17.46 8.01
C PRO A 142 16.88 -18.75 8.11
N SER A 143 17.48 -19.86 7.70
CA SER A 143 16.91 -21.21 7.79
C SER A 143 15.61 -21.45 6.97
N GLY A 144 15.33 -20.61 5.96
CA GLY A 144 14.19 -20.83 5.07
C GLY A 144 13.86 -19.66 4.13
N LEU A 145 12.57 -19.54 3.79
CA LEU A 145 12.03 -18.45 2.98
C LEU A 145 10.63 -18.03 3.44
N LEU A 146 10.35 -16.76 3.22
CA LEU A 146 9.02 -16.18 3.24
C LEU A 146 8.43 -16.24 1.83
N ARG A 147 7.17 -16.66 1.72
CA ARG A 147 6.40 -16.62 0.48
C ARG A 147 5.13 -15.81 0.67
N ARG A 148 4.82 -14.97 -0.31
CA ARG A 148 3.54 -14.27 -0.46
C ARG A 148 2.91 -14.70 -1.77
N GLU A 149 1.73 -15.30 -1.70
CA GLU A 149 0.89 -15.59 -2.85
C GLU A 149 -0.31 -14.66 -2.79
N HIS A 150 -0.48 -13.82 -3.80
CA HIS A 150 -1.53 -12.81 -3.80
C HIS A 150 -2.31 -12.81 -5.10
N SER A 151 -3.56 -12.39 -5.00
CA SER A 151 -4.48 -12.06 -6.07
C SER A 151 -5.41 -10.96 -5.56
N TYR A 152 -6.26 -10.41 -6.43
CA TYR A 152 -7.16 -9.30 -6.09
C TYR A 152 -8.03 -9.52 -4.83
N ASN A 153 -8.50 -10.74 -4.56
CA ASN A 153 -9.39 -11.03 -3.41
C ASN A 153 -8.78 -12.03 -2.42
N SER A 154 -7.51 -12.36 -2.54
CA SER A 154 -6.91 -13.44 -1.75
C SER A 154 -5.43 -13.20 -1.58
N GLU A 155 -4.98 -13.25 -0.34
CA GLU A 155 -3.57 -13.20 0.02
C GLU A 155 -3.24 -14.32 0.99
N GLN A 156 -2.17 -15.04 0.72
CA GLN A 156 -1.60 -16.05 1.59
C GLN A 156 -0.12 -15.72 1.83
N TRP A 157 0.28 -15.85 3.09
CA TRP A 157 1.67 -15.79 3.50
C TRP A 157 2.08 -17.16 4.03
N SER A 158 3.30 -17.60 3.71
CA SER A 158 3.86 -18.86 4.19
C SER A 158 5.31 -18.68 4.63
N LEU A 159 5.67 -19.39 5.69
CA LEU A 159 7.04 -19.60 6.16
C LEU A 159 7.42 -21.04 5.87
N ILE A 160 8.44 -21.21 5.03
CA ILE A 160 8.91 -22.50 4.56
C ILE A 160 10.36 -22.63 5.00
N ASP A 161 10.70 -23.72 5.69
CA ASP A 161 12.08 -23.95 6.11
C ASP A 161 12.97 -24.43 4.96
N ASP A 162 14.28 -24.57 5.20
CA ASP A 162 15.24 -25.03 4.19
C ASP A 162 15.05 -26.48 3.74
N SER A 163 14.28 -27.29 4.47
CA SER A 163 13.89 -28.63 4.04
C SER A 163 12.68 -28.61 3.09
N GLY A 164 12.08 -27.44 2.88
CA GLY A 164 10.88 -27.26 2.06
C GLY A 164 9.58 -27.49 2.81
N VAL A 165 9.63 -27.64 4.14
CA VAL A 165 8.43 -27.85 4.97
C VAL A 165 7.82 -26.50 5.33
N GLU A 166 6.54 -26.31 5.03
CA GLU A 166 5.77 -25.16 5.50
C GLU A 166 5.57 -25.27 7.01
N ARG A 167 6.21 -24.36 7.75
CA ARG A 167 6.14 -24.30 9.22
C ARG A 167 4.98 -23.45 9.72
N ARG A 168 4.59 -22.44 8.93
CA ARG A 168 3.44 -21.59 9.23
C ARG A 168 2.84 -21.03 7.95
N SER A 169 1.52 -20.92 7.90
CA SER A 169 0.82 -20.18 6.85
C SER A 169 -0.34 -19.37 7.41
N TRP A 170 -0.64 -18.29 6.72
CA TRP A 170 -1.73 -17.39 7.01
C TRP A 170 -2.63 -17.31 5.79
N LYS A 171 -3.87 -17.77 5.96
CA LYS A 171 -4.83 -17.89 4.86
C LYS A 171 -5.73 -16.65 4.78
N PRO A 172 -6.31 -16.35 3.59
CA PRO A 172 -7.08 -15.13 3.35
C PRO A 172 -8.25 -14.85 4.31
N ARG A 173 -8.81 -15.87 4.95
CA ARG A 173 -9.97 -15.76 5.87
C ARG A 173 -9.63 -16.01 7.34
N GLY A 174 -8.34 -16.18 7.68
CA GLY A 174 -7.90 -16.64 9.00
C GLY A 174 -7.27 -15.58 9.90
N GLY A 175 -7.32 -14.30 9.53
CA GLY A 175 -6.36 -13.32 10.03
C GLY A 175 -5.02 -13.56 9.34
N HIS A 176 -4.55 -12.58 8.57
CA HIS A 176 -3.25 -12.63 7.94
C HIS A 176 -2.37 -11.55 8.55
N PRO A 177 -1.04 -11.70 8.51
CA PRO A 177 -0.17 -10.64 8.93
C PRO A 177 -0.44 -9.43 8.02
N HIS A 178 -0.55 -8.25 8.60
CA HIS A 178 -0.63 -7.02 7.81
C HIS A 178 0.69 -6.76 7.08
N TRP A 179 1.78 -7.31 7.61
CA TRP A 179 3.11 -7.38 6.99
C TRP A 179 3.97 -8.42 7.72
N ILE A 180 4.96 -8.96 7.01
CA ILE A 180 6.00 -9.83 7.55
C ILE A 180 7.33 -9.50 6.86
N ASP A 181 8.41 -9.43 7.63
CA ASP A 181 9.76 -9.18 7.09
C ASP A 181 10.84 -9.68 8.06
N VAL A 182 12.11 -9.47 7.71
CA VAL A 182 13.27 -9.77 8.56
C VAL A 182 13.88 -8.47 9.08
N ASP A 183 14.10 -8.39 10.38
CA ASP A 183 14.77 -7.25 10.99
C ASP A 183 16.30 -7.30 10.82
N ARG A 184 17.01 -6.24 11.24
CA ARG A 184 18.48 -6.18 11.14
C ARG A 184 19.23 -7.26 11.94
N ARG A 185 18.56 -7.93 12.88
CA ARG A 185 19.12 -9.02 13.69
C ARG A 185 18.87 -10.39 13.04
N GLY A 186 18.23 -10.43 11.88
CA GLY A 186 17.88 -11.67 11.19
C GLY A 186 16.61 -12.33 11.72
N ARG A 187 15.88 -11.70 12.66
CA ARG A 187 14.64 -12.26 13.19
C ARG A 187 13.51 -12.04 12.19
N ILE A 188 12.64 -13.03 12.07
CA ILE A 188 11.39 -12.87 11.33
C ILE A 188 10.45 -12.05 12.21
N VAL A 189 9.91 -10.95 11.71
CA VAL A 189 9.03 -10.04 12.43
C VAL A 189 7.75 -9.85 11.63
N PHE A 190 6.60 -9.93 12.30
CA PHE A 190 5.30 -9.80 11.65
C PHE A 190 4.27 -9.16 12.58
N GLY A 191 3.31 -8.45 11.98
CA GLY A 191 2.18 -7.85 12.68
C GLY A 191 0.90 -8.66 12.47
N GLU A 192 0.26 -9.13 13.54
CA GLU A 192 -0.94 -9.97 13.50
C GLU A 192 -1.87 -9.59 14.65
N MET A 193 -3.17 -9.34 14.34
CA MET A 193 -4.21 -9.02 15.32
C MET A 193 -3.85 -7.88 16.29
N GLY A 194 -3.29 -6.78 15.76
CA GLY A 194 -2.85 -5.64 16.58
C GLY A 194 -1.57 -5.89 17.39
N CYS A 195 -0.96 -7.06 17.28
CA CYS A 195 0.27 -7.41 17.98
C CYS A 195 1.46 -7.46 17.02
N LEU A 196 2.63 -7.11 17.53
CA LEU A 196 3.92 -7.25 16.85
C LEU A 196 4.66 -8.45 17.44
N TRP A 197 5.09 -9.38 16.60
CA TRP A 197 5.76 -10.62 16.98
C TRP A 197 7.15 -10.71 16.35
N ALA A 198 8.06 -11.43 17.00
CA ALA A 198 9.36 -11.79 16.43
C ALA A 198 9.72 -13.25 16.68
N TRP A 199 10.28 -13.92 15.68
CA TRP A 199 10.73 -15.29 15.73
C TRP A 199 12.24 -15.32 15.46
N SER A 200 13.02 -15.57 16.51
CA SER A 200 14.50 -15.54 16.44
C SER A 200 15.10 -16.87 16.02
N ASP A 201 14.47 -17.97 16.42
CA ASP A 201 15.04 -19.32 16.33
C ASP A 201 14.41 -20.17 15.21
N PHE A 202 13.71 -19.52 14.27
CA PHE A 202 13.07 -20.19 13.12
C PHE A 202 14.08 -21.12 12.40
N PRO A 203 13.67 -22.35 12.04
CA PRO A 203 12.31 -22.93 12.09
C PRO A 203 11.90 -23.51 13.44
N ASP A 204 12.77 -23.48 14.44
CA ASP A 204 12.52 -24.02 15.77
C ASP A 204 11.99 -22.95 16.73
N GLY A 205 11.54 -23.37 17.91
CA GLY A 205 10.95 -22.47 18.90
C GLY A 205 9.65 -21.82 18.41
N GLU A 206 9.19 -20.81 19.15
CA GLU A 206 7.93 -20.13 18.88
C GLU A 206 8.13 -18.61 18.73
N PRO A 207 7.29 -17.92 17.96
CA PRO A 207 7.26 -16.46 17.93
C PRO A 207 7.01 -15.86 19.32
N THR A 208 7.74 -14.80 19.62
CA THR A 208 7.65 -14.03 20.87
C THR A 208 6.92 -12.72 20.64
N LEU A 209 6.03 -12.34 21.56
CA LEU A 209 5.34 -11.06 21.51
C LEU A 209 6.32 -9.92 21.81
N ILE A 210 6.39 -8.94 20.92
CA ILE A 210 7.23 -7.74 21.07
C ILE A 210 6.39 -6.57 21.61
N ALA A 211 5.17 -6.40 21.12
CA ALA A 211 4.25 -5.37 21.58
C ALA A 211 2.80 -5.75 21.29
N ASP A 212 1.90 -5.45 22.22
CA ASP A 212 0.46 -5.46 22.00
C ASP A 212 -0.01 -4.02 21.80
N LEU A 213 -0.56 -3.71 20.62
CA LEU A 213 -0.99 -2.36 20.25
C LEU A 213 -2.52 -2.22 20.32
N ASN A 214 -3.26 -3.23 20.79
CA ASN A 214 -4.73 -3.19 20.80
C ASN A 214 -5.30 -2.13 21.75
N ALA A 215 -4.56 -1.78 22.80
CA ALA A 215 -4.94 -0.71 23.72
C ALA A 215 -4.59 0.71 23.21
N ASN A 216 -3.85 0.82 22.10
CA ASN A 216 -3.43 2.12 21.60
C ASN A 216 -4.62 2.88 21.01
N THR A 217 -4.81 4.11 21.45
CA THR A 217 -5.78 5.05 20.90
C THR A 217 -5.06 6.21 20.22
N PHE A 218 -5.55 6.62 19.05
CA PHE A 218 -5.08 7.84 18.42
C PHE A 218 -5.76 9.05 19.05
N GLU A 219 -4.96 10.04 19.43
CA GLU A 219 -5.44 11.31 19.94
C GLU A 219 -5.09 12.44 18.97
N SER A 220 -6.01 13.39 18.80
CA SER A 220 -5.74 14.59 18.02
C SER A 220 -4.88 15.54 18.86
N VAL A 221 -3.61 15.64 18.50
CA VAL A 221 -2.66 16.58 19.10
C VAL A 221 -2.01 17.42 17.99
N PRO A 222 -1.73 18.71 18.24
CA PRO A 222 -0.93 19.51 17.31
C PRO A 222 0.43 18.84 17.09
N PRO A 223 0.92 18.75 15.83
CA PRO A 223 2.26 18.26 15.58
C PRO A 223 3.30 19.22 16.20
N PRO A 224 4.37 18.72 16.81
CA PRO A 224 5.50 19.56 17.18
C PRO A 224 6.19 20.12 15.92
N ASP A 225 6.87 21.25 16.07
CA ASP A 225 7.58 21.95 14.99
C ASP A 225 8.47 21.06 14.11
N TRP A 226 9.10 20.04 14.69
CA TRP A 226 9.97 19.14 13.93
C TRP A 226 9.21 18.20 12.99
N ALA A 227 7.95 17.88 13.31
CA ALA A 227 7.11 16.97 12.53
C ALA A 227 6.48 17.67 11.32
N THR A 228 6.48 19.00 11.29
CA THR A 228 6.00 19.83 10.16
C THR A 228 7.11 20.23 9.19
N ARG A 229 8.34 19.71 9.38
CA ARG A 229 9.52 20.03 8.58
C ARG A 229 10.03 18.78 7.87
N TRP A 230 10.61 18.99 6.68
CA TRP A 230 11.29 17.97 5.89
C TRP A 230 12.65 17.62 6.47
#